data_AF-A0A6H9UZM3-F1
#
_entry.id   AF-A0A6H9UZM3-F1
#
_cell.length_a   1.000
_cell.length_b   1.000
_cell.length_c   1.000
_cell.angle_alpha   90.00
_cell.angle_beta   90.00
_cell.angle_gamma   90.00
#
_symmetry.space_group_name_H-M   'P 1'
#
loop_
_entity.id
_entity.type
_entity.pdbx_description
1 polymer ?
#
loop_
_entity_poly.entity_id
_entity_poly.type
_entity_poly.pdbx_seq_one_letter_code
_entity_poly.pdbx_strand_id
1 'polypeptide(L)'
;MRPRIASVPPLALTGGALTVGLGGFYLAALLLTGGDIEAGTTVRGVDIGGLSRAEAIRKLDRHLAAAGARQLAVKVGDRTGTVDPRQAGLTFDAEETVDRAARTASDPFSVIGGVFRSGGDIEPVVRLDEGKARTALGKLAKSLDNTVRDGAVTFVNGRVEQVAPRTGHALDVDTAVGTLRTSFLRGAADKVTALPARETEPKVTAEEVRRAVRDFAQPAMSAPVTLTVDGSRFTISPAVVGRHLTLGPDASTGRLTPKLDAKGLRTAPEVARPLAGITTTAQNAGLGLDGEKVVVADDARTGVQITDKALGRAVLPLLTKAGAARTGEVAARRILPEVTAENAAQLGLTERMSSFTVHFEPAAYRTHNIGRAVQLINGSLVRPDETWSFNRTVGERTEANGFVEGIMILDDQFTKASGGGVSAVATTVFNALFFAGVQPVEHGAHSFYIERYPEGREATVAWGSLDLRFTNDSGNAIYIQAESTDTSVTVTFLGTRKYDEIKSVKGPRTQVKQPEEKVSTDEKCVPQTPLEGFDVTVERVFYDDGKEVKREPFRTHYTPRDEITCEDPQRSEAPDKGKP
;
A
#
# COMPACT_ATOMS: atom_id res chain seq x y z
N MET A 1 0.77 -78.74 114.37
CA MET A 1 2.24 -78.84 114.52
C MET A 1 2.73 -80.02 113.68
N ARG A 2 3.72 -79.85 112.78
CA ARG A 2 4.46 -80.93 112.07
C ARG A 2 3.61 -81.84 111.11
N PRO A 3 4.20 -82.71 110.25
CA PRO A 3 5.35 -82.48 109.34
C PRO A 3 5.26 -83.17 107.93
N ARG A 4 6.32 -83.02 107.10
CA ARG A 4 6.72 -83.81 105.89
C ARG A 4 5.93 -83.63 104.56
N ILE A 5 6.41 -84.01 103.35
CA ILE A 5 7.68 -83.79 102.56
C ILE A 5 7.73 -84.79 101.34
N ALA A 6 8.42 -84.43 100.24
CA ALA A 6 8.77 -85.21 99.01
C ALA A 6 7.70 -85.30 97.88
N SER A 7 7.98 -85.48 96.57
CA SER A 7 9.22 -85.61 95.74
C SER A 7 9.03 -85.16 94.24
N VAL A 8 10.10 -85.21 93.40
CA VAL A 8 10.30 -84.67 92.01
C VAL A 8 11.44 -85.52 91.32
N PRO A 9 11.71 -85.65 89.98
CA PRO A 9 11.24 -85.05 88.69
C PRO A 9 10.65 -86.16 87.71
N PRO A 10 10.91 -86.37 86.37
CA PRO A 10 11.56 -85.61 85.25
C PRO A 10 11.01 -85.70 83.77
N LEU A 11 11.47 -84.74 82.93
CA LEU A 11 11.85 -84.74 81.47
C LEU A 11 11.06 -85.39 80.28
N ALA A 12 10.87 -84.55 79.25
CA ALA A 12 11.11 -84.71 77.79
C ALA A 12 10.29 -85.68 76.87
N LEU A 13 9.44 -85.10 76.00
CA LEU A 13 9.43 -85.31 74.51
C LEU A 13 8.25 -84.57 73.81
N THR A 14 8.31 -83.24 73.69
CA THR A 14 7.19 -82.39 73.18
C THR A 14 7.62 -81.38 72.11
N GLY A 15 8.41 -81.81 71.11
CA GLY A 15 8.97 -80.92 70.07
C GLY A 15 8.74 -81.31 68.60
N GLY A 16 8.14 -82.48 68.29
CA GLY A 16 8.19 -83.05 66.93
C GLY A 16 6.94 -82.93 66.05
N ALA A 17 5.73 -82.76 66.62
CA ALA A 17 4.48 -83.00 65.89
C ALA A 17 3.69 -81.74 65.48
N LEU A 18 3.72 -80.66 66.27
CA LEU A 18 2.85 -79.50 66.05
C LEU A 18 3.28 -78.61 64.88
N THR A 19 4.59 -78.54 64.60
CA THR A 19 5.17 -77.75 63.51
C THR A 19 4.82 -78.33 62.14
N VAL A 20 4.80 -79.66 62.00
CA VAL A 20 4.38 -80.34 60.76
C VAL A 20 2.87 -80.19 60.54
N GLY A 21 2.06 -80.23 61.61
CA GLY A 21 0.61 -80.01 61.53
C GLY A 21 0.27 -78.59 61.03
N LEU A 22 0.80 -77.56 61.68
CA LEU A 22 0.54 -76.16 61.31
C LEU A 22 1.17 -75.78 59.96
N GLY A 23 2.40 -76.22 59.68
CA GLY A 23 3.05 -75.99 58.39
C GLY A 23 2.32 -76.71 57.24
N GLY A 24 1.87 -77.95 57.46
CA GLY A 24 1.10 -78.73 56.50
C GLY A 24 -0.29 -78.14 56.22
N PHE A 25 -1.00 -77.66 57.26
CA PHE A 25 -2.30 -77.00 57.06
C PHE A 25 -2.17 -75.62 56.41
N TYR A 26 -1.08 -74.89 56.68
CA TYR A 26 -0.77 -73.62 56.01
C TYR A 26 -0.43 -73.84 54.52
N LEU A 27 0.41 -74.83 54.18
CA LEU A 27 0.66 -75.21 52.78
C LEU A 27 -0.62 -75.72 52.09
N ALA A 28 -1.44 -76.53 52.78
CA ALA A 28 -2.70 -77.03 52.22
C ALA A 28 -3.71 -75.89 51.99
N ALA A 29 -3.79 -74.90 52.87
CA ALA A 29 -4.61 -73.72 52.66
C ALA A 29 -4.14 -72.92 51.44
N LEU A 30 -2.84 -72.62 51.35
CA LEU A 30 -2.22 -71.94 50.19
C LEU A 30 -2.40 -72.70 48.87
N LEU A 31 -2.47 -74.04 48.91
CA LEU A 31 -2.73 -74.90 47.74
C LEU A 31 -4.22 -75.08 47.42
N LEU A 32 -5.13 -74.64 48.30
CA LEU A 32 -6.58 -74.71 48.10
C LEU A 32 -7.22 -73.33 47.84
N THR A 33 -6.56 -72.22 48.19
CA THR A 33 -6.95 -70.85 47.82
C THR A 33 -6.20 -70.39 46.58
N GLY A 34 -6.43 -71.05 45.44
CA GLY A 34 -5.69 -70.85 44.18
C GLY A 34 -5.98 -69.56 43.40
N GLY A 35 -6.11 -68.42 44.08
CA GLY A 35 -6.28 -67.10 43.46
C GLY A 35 -5.15 -66.15 43.87
N ASP A 36 -4.49 -65.53 42.88
CA ASP A 36 -3.35 -64.61 43.10
C ASP A 36 -3.80 -63.20 43.55
N ILE A 37 -5.11 -62.99 43.73
CA ILE A 37 -5.74 -61.68 43.95
C ILE A 37 -6.77 -61.80 45.08
N GLU A 38 -6.74 -60.86 46.01
CA GLU A 38 -7.65 -60.77 47.17
C GLU A 38 -9.14 -60.80 46.75
N ALA A 39 -9.91 -61.66 47.40
CA ALA A 39 -11.34 -61.83 47.12
C ALA A 39 -12.13 -60.53 47.37
N GLY A 40 -13.02 -60.17 46.44
CA GLY A 40 -13.77 -58.91 46.45
C GLY A 40 -13.10 -57.75 45.69
N THR A 41 -11.84 -57.90 45.26
CA THR A 41 -11.17 -56.88 44.45
C THR A 41 -11.90 -56.62 43.13
N THR A 42 -12.24 -55.36 42.86
CA THR A 42 -12.92 -54.93 41.62
C THR A 42 -12.08 -53.90 40.87
N VAL A 43 -12.34 -53.75 39.57
CA VAL A 43 -11.75 -52.70 38.72
C VAL A 43 -12.85 -52.10 37.85
N ARG A 44 -13.29 -50.86 38.16
CA ARG A 44 -14.44 -50.21 37.50
C ARG A 44 -15.71 -51.09 37.51
N GLY A 45 -15.93 -51.83 38.59
CA GLY A 45 -17.05 -52.77 38.75
C GLY A 45 -16.88 -54.13 38.07
N VAL A 46 -15.73 -54.42 37.45
CA VAL A 46 -15.36 -55.79 37.05
C VAL A 46 -14.67 -56.47 38.23
N ASP A 47 -15.34 -57.43 38.86
CA ASP A 47 -14.74 -58.28 39.89
C ASP A 47 -13.59 -59.13 39.31
N ILE A 48 -12.45 -59.13 39.98
CA ILE A 48 -11.26 -59.94 39.65
C ILE A 48 -10.72 -60.72 40.86
N GLY A 49 -11.37 -60.62 42.02
CA GLY A 49 -10.90 -61.29 43.25
C GLY A 49 -11.00 -62.81 43.17
N GLY A 50 -10.05 -63.51 43.78
CA GLY A 50 -10.00 -64.98 43.80
C GLY A 50 -9.64 -65.65 42.47
N LEU A 51 -9.32 -64.88 41.43
CA LEU A 51 -8.84 -65.41 40.14
C LEU A 51 -7.31 -65.58 40.14
N SER A 52 -6.79 -66.46 39.29
CA SER A 52 -5.37 -66.45 38.94
C SER A 52 -5.02 -65.19 38.12
N ARG A 53 -3.76 -64.75 38.17
CA ARG A 53 -3.22 -63.60 37.42
C ARG A 53 -3.61 -63.66 35.94
N ALA A 54 -3.47 -64.84 35.33
CA ALA A 54 -3.75 -65.08 33.92
C ALA A 54 -5.26 -65.02 33.59
N GLU A 55 -6.14 -65.36 34.52
CA GLU A 55 -7.59 -65.26 34.34
C GLU A 55 -8.09 -63.84 34.57
N ALA A 56 -7.57 -63.16 35.57
CA ALA A 56 -7.86 -61.76 35.87
C ALA A 56 -7.50 -60.86 34.68
N ILE A 57 -6.30 -61.01 34.10
CA ILE A 57 -5.87 -60.27 32.89
C ILE A 57 -6.87 -60.54 31.74
N ARG A 58 -7.15 -61.81 31.41
CA ARG A 58 -8.11 -62.17 30.35
C ARG A 58 -9.54 -61.67 30.60
N LYS A 59 -9.98 -61.55 31.86
CA LYS A 59 -11.29 -60.98 32.22
C LYS A 59 -11.27 -59.47 32.02
N LEU A 60 -10.24 -58.81 32.54
CA LEU A 60 -10.08 -57.36 32.53
C LEU A 60 -9.88 -56.81 31.11
N ASP A 61 -9.04 -57.45 30.29
CA ASP A 61 -8.80 -57.09 28.87
C ASP A 61 -10.11 -57.00 28.09
N ARG A 62 -10.98 -58.02 28.20
CA ARG A 62 -12.24 -58.07 27.42
C ARG A 62 -13.20 -56.94 27.80
N HIS A 63 -13.28 -56.55 29.07
CA HIS A 63 -14.12 -55.44 29.52
C HIS A 63 -13.48 -54.07 29.23
N LEU A 64 -12.17 -53.90 29.50
CA LEU A 64 -11.48 -52.62 29.31
C LEU A 64 -11.19 -52.30 27.84
N ALA A 65 -10.97 -53.29 26.97
CA ALA A 65 -10.76 -53.06 25.53
C ALA A 65 -12.01 -52.51 24.83
N ALA A 66 -13.21 -52.87 25.32
CA ALA A 66 -14.49 -52.34 24.85
C ALA A 66 -14.78 -50.93 25.42
N ALA A 67 -14.42 -50.67 26.68
CA ALA A 67 -14.51 -49.33 27.26
C ALA A 67 -13.53 -48.35 26.59
N GLY A 68 -12.27 -48.76 26.39
CA GLY A 68 -11.20 -47.97 25.79
C GLY A 68 -11.24 -47.84 24.27
N ALA A 69 -12.26 -48.39 23.60
CA ALA A 69 -12.51 -48.18 22.16
C ALA A 69 -13.41 -46.96 21.88
N ARG A 70 -14.01 -46.35 22.91
CA ARG A 70 -14.98 -45.27 22.75
C ARG A 70 -14.28 -43.95 22.46
N GLN A 71 -14.76 -43.20 21.47
CA GLN A 71 -14.25 -41.85 21.20
C GLN A 71 -14.54 -40.92 22.39
N LEU A 72 -13.56 -40.08 22.73
CA LEU A 72 -13.68 -39.07 23.77
C LEU A 72 -14.21 -37.78 23.13
N ALA A 73 -15.38 -37.31 23.56
CA ALA A 73 -15.88 -35.99 23.20
C ALA A 73 -15.06 -34.92 23.92
N VAL A 74 -14.52 -33.96 23.16
CA VAL A 74 -13.65 -32.90 23.68
C VAL A 74 -14.08 -31.53 23.16
N LYS A 75 -13.68 -30.46 23.85
CA LYS A 75 -13.85 -29.09 23.36
C LYS A 75 -12.65 -28.18 23.60
N VAL A 76 -12.48 -27.20 22.72
CA VAL A 76 -11.51 -26.11 22.76
C VAL A 76 -12.30 -24.82 22.59
N GLY A 77 -12.38 -24.01 23.66
CA GLY A 77 -13.38 -22.93 23.75
C GLY A 77 -14.80 -23.47 23.53
N ASP A 78 -15.52 -22.87 22.58
CA ASP A 78 -16.86 -23.28 22.16
C ASP A 78 -16.87 -24.42 21.12
N ARG A 79 -15.72 -24.81 20.55
CA ARG A 79 -15.65 -25.77 19.44
C ARG A 79 -15.45 -27.19 19.94
N THR A 80 -16.39 -28.07 19.60
CA THR A 80 -16.36 -29.50 19.95
C THR A 80 -15.68 -30.35 18.87
N GLY A 81 -15.10 -31.46 19.27
CA GLY A 81 -14.56 -32.51 18.40
C GLY A 81 -14.48 -33.85 19.14
N THR A 82 -13.94 -34.87 18.47
CA THR A 82 -13.72 -36.20 19.07
C THR A 82 -12.28 -36.66 18.93
N VAL A 83 -11.81 -37.40 19.93
CA VAL A 83 -10.49 -38.05 19.93
C VAL A 83 -10.67 -39.55 20.09
N ASP A 84 -10.16 -40.33 19.15
CA ASP A 84 -10.03 -41.79 19.29
C ASP A 84 -8.86 -42.11 20.24
N PRO A 85 -9.10 -42.77 21.40
CA PRO A 85 -8.04 -43.08 22.36
C PRO A 85 -6.92 -43.93 21.76
N ARG A 86 -7.23 -44.88 20.88
CA ARG A 86 -6.25 -45.79 20.29
C ARG A 86 -5.32 -45.05 19.33
N GLN A 87 -5.86 -44.09 18.57
CA GLN A 87 -5.05 -43.18 17.75
C GLN A 87 -4.24 -42.19 18.59
N ALA A 88 -4.77 -41.77 19.75
CA ALA A 88 -4.07 -40.94 20.73
C ALA A 88 -3.10 -41.74 21.65
N GLY A 89 -2.91 -43.05 21.42
CA GLY A 89 -1.96 -43.86 22.19
C GLY A 89 -2.38 -44.17 23.63
N LEU A 90 -3.66 -44.05 23.95
CA LEU A 90 -4.24 -44.38 25.26
C LEU A 90 -4.79 -45.81 25.27
N THR A 91 -4.27 -46.62 26.19
CA THR A 91 -4.76 -47.97 26.45
C THR A 91 -4.84 -48.24 27.96
N PHE A 92 -5.75 -49.11 28.37
CA PHE A 92 -5.65 -49.71 29.70
C PHE A 92 -4.54 -50.78 29.68
N ASP A 93 -3.77 -50.87 30.75
CA ASP A 93 -2.71 -51.86 30.94
C ASP A 93 -3.21 -52.88 31.98
N ALA A 94 -3.84 -53.95 31.48
CA ALA A 94 -4.50 -54.95 32.34
C ALA A 94 -3.49 -55.74 33.19
N GLU A 95 -2.27 -55.92 32.70
CA GLU A 95 -1.20 -56.63 33.40
C GLU A 95 -0.69 -55.83 34.60
N GLU A 96 -0.25 -54.58 34.42
CA GLU A 96 0.19 -53.74 35.54
C GLU A 96 -0.98 -53.38 36.50
N THR A 97 -2.24 -53.42 36.02
CA THR A 97 -3.43 -53.30 36.90
C THR A 97 -3.61 -54.52 37.80
N VAL A 98 -3.44 -55.73 37.24
CA VAL A 98 -3.52 -56.98 38.01
C VAL A 98 -2.33 -57.12 38.94
N ASP A 99 -1.12 -56.75 38.51
CA ASP A 99 0.05 -56.75 39.39
C ASP A 99 -0.09 -55.74 40.53
N ARG A 100 -0.77 -54.60 40.31
CA ARG A 100 -1.13 -53.69 41.41
C ARG A 100 -2.07 -54.36 42.40
N ALA A 101 -3.10 -55.06 41.93
CA ALA A 101 -4.03 -55.79 42.79
C ALA A 101 -3.34 -56.88 43.62
N ALA A 102 -2.48 -57.70 42.99
CA ALA A 102 -1.71 -58.73 43.68
C ALA A 102 -0.71 -58.16 44.71
N ARG A 103 -0.08 -57.01 44.42
CA ARG A 103 0.79 -56.31 45.37
C ARG A 103 0.03 -55.73 46.57
N THR A 104 -1.20 -55.26 46.39
CA THR A 104 -2.08 -54.84 47.51
C THR A 104 -2.46 -56.04 48.40
N ALA A 105 -2.75 -57.19 47.80
CA ALA A 105 -3.03 -58.44 48.52
C ALA A 105 -1.82 -59.01 49.30
N SER A 106 -0.62 -58.43 49.11
CA SER A 106 0.65 -58.96 49.63
C SER A 106 1.22 -58.17 50.84
N ASP A 107 0.52 -57.16 51.37
CA ASP A 107 1.00 -56.37 52.53
C ASP A 107 0.90 -57.17 53.85
N PRO A 108 2.02 -57.55 54.51
CA PRO A 108 2.00 -58.37 55.72
C PRO A 108 1.35 -57.70 56.94
N PHE A 109 1.20 -56.38 56.96
CA PHE A 109 0.66 -55.65 58.11
C PHE A 109 -0.87 -55.51 58.08
N SER A 110 -1.51 -55.85 56.97
CA SER A 110 -2.98 -55.87 56.82
C SER A 110 -3.67 -56.87 57.76
N VAL A 111 -3.00 -57.98 58.10
CA VAL A 111 -3.62 -59.19 58.68
C VAL A 111 -3.99 -59.07 60.16
N ILE A 112 -3.45 -58.09 60.88
CA ILE A 112 -3.69 -57.90 62.33
C ILE A 112 -5.01 -57.11 62.59
N GLY A 113 -5.69 -56.66 61.53
CA GLY A 113 -6.73 -55.62 61.59
C GLY A 113 -8.15 -55.96 61.10
N GLY A 114 -8.52 -57.22 60.87
CA GLY A 114 -9.94 -57.60 60.72
C GLY A 114 -10.27 -58.68 59.67
N VAL A 115 -10.98 -59.73 60.10
CA VAL A 115 -11.35 -60.93 59.32
C VAL A 115 -12.47 -60.68 58.28
N PHE A 116 -12.86 -59.43 58.05
CA PHE A 116 -13.99 -59.05 57.17
C PHE A 116 -13.72 -57.82 56.30
N ARG A 117 -12.46 -57.55 55.94
CA ARG A 117 -12.13 -56.61 54.87
C ARG A 117 -11.77 -57.40 53.62
N SER A 118 -12.74 -57.57 52.72
CA SER A 118 -12.54 -58.02 51.35
C SER A 118 -12.00 -56.88 50.49
N GLY A 119 -11.39 -57.21 49.35
CA GLY A 119 -10.68 -56.27 48.47
C GLY A 119 -11.50 -55.07 47.98
N GLY A 120 -10.80 -54.02 47.57
CA GLY A 120 -11.40 -52.74 47.12
C GLY A 120 -11.61 -52.61 45.61
N ASP A 121 -12.18 -51.47 45.18
CA ASP A 121 -12.15 -51.03 43.78
C ASP A 121 -10.79 -50.37 43.48
N ILE A 122 -10.13 -50.81 42.42
CA ILE A 122 -8.78 -50.37 42.02
C ILE A 122 -8.87 -49.59 40.71
N GLU A 123 -8.43 -48.33 40.73
CA GLU A 123 -8.40 -47.46 39.53
C GLU A 123 -7.41 -48.05 38.50
N PRO A 124 -7.87 -48.41 37.27
CA PRO A 124 -7.07 -49.16 36.31
C PRO A 124 -5.90 -48.35 35.76
N VAL A 125 -4.80 -49.05 35.48
CA VAL A 125 -3.59 -48.42 34.94
C VAL A 125 -3.84 -48.00 33.49
N VAL A 126 -3.62 -46.73 33.19
CA VAL A 126 -3.67 -46.18 31.83
C VAL A 126 -2.25 -45.96 31.32
N ARG A 127 -1.89 -46.71 30.29
CA ARG A 127 -0.69 -46.51 29.50
C ARG A 127 -0.96 -45.44 28.44
N LEU A 128 0.07 -44.64 28.18
CA LEU A 128 -0.01 -43.46 27.32
C LEU A 128 1.28 -43.40 26.48
N ASP A 129 1.11 -43.42 25.16
CA ASP A 129 2.16 -43.06 24.21
C ASP A 129 2.07 -41.55 23.94
N GLU A 130 2.97 -40.77 24.55
CA GLU A 130 2.98 -39.31 24.41
C GLU A 130 3.19 -38.83 22.96
N GLY A 131 3.90 -39.59 22.14
CA GLY A 131 4.15 -39.24 20.73
C GLY A 131 2.88 -39.34 19.89
N LYS A 132 2.11 -40.42 20.09
CA LYS A 132 0.78 -40.59 19.51
C LYS A 132 -0.21 -39.56 20.07
N ALA A 133 -0.19 -39.30 21.38
CA ALA A 133 -1.07 -38.32 22.01
C ALA A 133 -0.83 -36.89 21.47
N ARG A 134 0.43 -36.42 21.45
CA ARG A 134 0.81 -35.14 20.84
C ARG A 134 0.43 -35.07 19.36
N THR A 135 0.55 -36.17 18.61
CA THR A 135 0.18 -36.23 17.19
C THR A 135 -1.34 -36.16 16.98
N ALA A 136 -2.14 -36.86 17.80
CA ALA A 136 -3.59 -36.81 17.74
C ALA A 136 -4.12 -35.42 18.14
N LEU A 137 -3.60 -34.86 19.24
CA LEU A 137 -3.92 -33.51 19.70
C LEU A 137 -3.45 -32.44 18.70
N GLY A 138 -2.29 -32.60 18.05
CA GLY A 138 -1.81 -31.70 16.99
C GLY A 138 -2.65 -31.75 15.70
N LYS A 139 -3.32 -32.88 15.41
CA LYS A 139 -4.34 -32.95 14.35
C LYS A 139 -5.65 -32.29 14.78
N LEU A 140 -6.04 -32.44 16.06
CA LEU A 140 -7.21 -31.80 16.64
C LEU A 140 -7.06 -30.27 16.70
N ALA A 141 -5.89 -29.77 17.09
CA ALA A 141 -5.55 -28.35 17.07
C ALA A 141 -5.82 -27.73 15.68
N LYS A 142 -5.31 -28.37 14.61
CA LYS A 142 -5.54 -27.93 13.22
C LYS A 142 -7.01 -27.89 12.78
N SER A 143 -7.93 -28.58 13.48
CA SER A 143 -9.36 -28.55 13.18
C SER A 143 -10.16 -27.67 14.15
N LEU A 144 -9.81 -27.61 15.43
CA LEU A 144 -10.54 -26.89 16.49
C LEU A 144 -10.00 -25.50 16.82
N ASP A 145 -8.70 -25.25 16.68
CA ASP A 145 -8.11 -23.94 16.95
C ASP A 145 -8.74 -22.87 16.03
N ASN A 146 -8.79 -21.65 16.52
CA ASN A 146 -9.30 -20.51 15.75
C ASN A 146 -8.46 -19.26 16.01
N THR A 147 -8.18 -18.51 14.95
CA THR A 147 -7.53 -17.20 15.09
C THR A 147 -8.47 -16.20 15.76
N VAL A 148 -7.89 -15.34 16.60
CA VAL A 148 -8.58 -14.15 17.11
C VAL A 148 -8.99 -13.25 15.93
N ARG A 149 -10.15 -12.61 16.04
CA ARG A 149 -10.62 -11.59 15.08
C ARG A 149 -11.15 -10.40 15.84
N ASP A 150 -10.59 -9.22 15.57
CA ASP A 150 -11.10 -7.96 16.10
C ASP A 150 -12.52 -7.65 15.59
N GLY A 151 -13.29 -6.96 16.42
CA GLY A 151 -14.53 -6.33 15.99
C GLY A 151 -14.25 -5.16 15.04
N ALA A 152 -15.17 -4.87 14.13
CA ALA A 152 -15.04 -3.75 13.21
C ALA A 152 -16.39 -3.12 12.89
N VAL A 153 -16.33 -1.87 12.41
CA VAL A 153 -17.50 -1.12 11.93
C VAL A 153 -17.20 -0.62 10.52
N THR A 154 -18.04 -1.01 9.56
CA THR A 154 -17.91 -0.69 8.14
C THR A 154 -19.07 0.19 7.67
N PHE A 155 -18.88 0.91 6.57
CA PHE A 155 -19.88 1.81 6.01
C PHE A 155 -20.18 1.41 4.56
N VAL A 156 -21.39 0.92 4.30
CA VAL A 156 -21.81 0.41 2.99
C VAL A 156 -23.05 1.17 2.52
N ASN A 157 -22.93 1.90 1.41
CA ASN A 157 -24.02 2.71 0.83
C ASN A 157 -24.72 3.65 1.82
N GLY A 158 -23.97 4.19 2.79
CA GLY A 158 -24.50 5.08 3.84
C GLY A 158 -25.20 4.35 4.99
N ARG A 159 -25.01 3.03 5.13
CA ARG A 159 -25.46 2.21 6.26
C ARG A 159 -24.28 1.77 7.10
N VAL A 160 -24.51 1.54 8.38
CA VAL A 160 -23.52 1.01 9.33
C VAL A 160 -23.62 -0.51 9.37
N GLU A 161 -22.52 -1.19 9.09
CA GLU A 161 -22.37 -2.63 9.24
C GLU A 161 -21.38 -2.95 10.37
N GLN A 162 -21.54 -4.12 11.00
CA GLN A 162 -20.80 -4.54 12.19
C GLN A 162 -20.21 -5.92 12.00
N VAL A 163 -18.91 -6.05 12.22
CA VAL A 163 -18.22 -7.34 12.32
C VAL A 163 -18.07 -7.67 13.80
N ALA A 164 -18.71 -8.76 14.25
CA ALA A 164 -18.55 -9.22 15.62
C ALA A 164 -17.11 -9.72 15.86
N PRO A 165 -16.47 -9.35 16.99
CA PRO A 165 -15.20 -9.94 17.39
C PRO A 165 -15.32 -11.45 17.66
N ARG A 166 -14.19 -12.14 17.69
CA ARG A 166 -14.07 -13.56 18.05
C ARG A 166 -12.78 -13.80 18.81
N THR A 167 -12.88 -14.32 20.04
CA THR A 167 -11.72 -14.82 20.81
C THR A 167 -11.02 -15.93 20.05
N GLY A 168 -9.69 -15.91 20.04
CA GLY A 168 -8.88 -17.01 19.51
C GLY A 168 -8.54 -18.01 20.60
N HIS A 169 -8.63 -19.31 20.31
CA HIS A 169 -8.20 -20.39 21.18
C HIS A 169 -7.19 -21.25 20.41
N ALA A 170 -6.05 -21.54 21.04
CA ALA A 170 -5.05 -22.47 20.55
C ALA A 170 -4.85 -23.59 21.58
N LEU A 171 -5.04 -24.85 21.19
CA LEU A 171 -4.92 -26.01 22.07
C LEU A 171 -3.52 -26.09 22.69
N ASP A 172 -3.42 -26.09 24.03
CA ASP A 172 -2.14 -26.32 24.71
C ASP A 172 -1.86 -27.83 24.74
N VAL A 173 -1.25 -28.32 23.66
CA VAL A 173 -1.09 -29.75 23.37
C VAL A 173 -0.40 -30.49 24.53
N ASP A 174 0.66 -29.94 25.11
CA ASP A 174 1.40 -30.59 26.19
C ASP A 174 0.56 -30.72 27.47
N THR A 175 -0.16 -29.67 27.87
CA THR A 175 -1.07 -29.75 29.04
C THR A 175 -2.26 -30.67 28.74
N ALA A 176 -2.77 -30.65 27.50
CA ALA A 176 -3.91 -31.45 27.07
C ALA A 176 -3.65 -32.96 27.08
N VAL A 177 -2.41 -33.43 26.93
CA VAL A 177 -2.03 -34.85 27.08
C VAL A 177 -2.44 -35.39 28.45
N GLY A 178 -2.14 -34.66 29.53
CA GLY A 178 -2.51 -35.04 30.90
C GLY A 178 -4.03 -35.00 31.15
N THR A 179 -4.71 -33.98 30.60
CA THR A 179 -6.17 -33.87 30.65
C THR A 179 -6.84 -35.04 29.92
N LEU A 180 -6.34 -35.43 28.74
CA LEU A 180 -6.88 -36.53 27.94
C LEU A 180 -6.71 -37.89 28.65
N ARG A 181 -5.54 -38.15 29.25
CA ARG A 181 -5.32 -39.35 30.09
C ARG A 181 -6.30 -39.43 31.26
N THR A 182 -6.51 -38.31 31.95
CA THR A 182 -7.47 -38.21 33.06
C THR A 182 -8.91 -38.43 32.60
N SER A 183 -9.27 -37.89 31.42
CA SER A 183 -10.58 -38.07 30.79
C SER A 183 -10.84 -39.51 30.34
N PHE A 184 -9.82 -40.22 29.84
CA PHE A 184 -9.92 -41.63 29.46
C PHE A 184 -10.13 -42.53 30.68
N LEU A 185 -9.39 -42.25 31.77
CA LEU A 185 -9.47 -42.98 33.02
C LEU A 185 -10.83 -42.82 33.71
N ARG A 186 -11.28 -41.57 33.90
CA ARG A 186 -12.46 -41.21 34.72
C ARG A 186 -13.72 -40.91 33.89
N GLY A 187 -13.66 -41.13 32.58
CA GLY A 187 -14.75 -40.81 31.65
C GLY A 187 -15.99 -41.70 31.83
N ALA A 188 -17.14 -41.06 31.99
CA ALA A 188 -18.43 -41.56 31.53
C ALA A 188 -18.59 -41.24 30.03
N ALA A 189 -19.43 -41.99 29.31
CA ALA A 189 -19.51 -41.90 27.85
C ALA A 189 -19.92 -40.53 27.31
N ASP A 190 -20.76 -39.80 28.06
CA ASP A 190 -21.49 -38.63 27.58
C ASP A 190 -20.86 -37.29 28.02
N LYS A 191 -19.70 -37.33 28.68
CA LYS A 191 -19.05 -36.13 29.24
C LYS A 191 -18.07 -35.51 28.24
N VAL A 192 -18.41 -34.31 27.73
CA VAL A 192 -17.49 -33.49 26.93
C VAL A 192 -16.38 -32.93 27.81
N THR A 193 -15.13 -33.29 27.53
CA THR A 193 -13.95 -32.80 28.25
C THR A 193 -13.43 -31.50 27.63
N ALA A 194 -13.39 -30.42 28.41
CA ALA A 194 -12.65 -29.22 28.03
C ALA A 194 -11.15 -29.52 28.05
N LEU A 195 -10.45 -29.27 26.94
CA LEU A 195 -9.00 -29.33 26.88
C LEU A 195 -8.41 -27.95 27.19
N PRO A 196 -7.25 -27.88 27.86
CA PRO A 196 -6.57 -26.61 28.13
C PRO A 196 -6.15 -25.93 26.82
N ALA A 197 -6.42 -24.64 26.72
CA ALA A 197 -6.11 -23.83 25.55
C ALA A 197 -5.56 -22.47 25.99
N ARG A 198 -4.70 -21.89 25.15
CA ARG A 198 -4.27 -20.50 25.28
C ARG A 198 -5.28 -19.62 24.58
N GLU A 199 -5.90 -18.72 25.33
CA GLU A 199 -6.89 -17.80 24.81
C GLU A 199 -6.24 -16.47 24.43
N THR A 200 -6.70 -15.87 23.34
CA THR A 200 -6.26 -14.57 22.84
C THR A 200 -7.49 -13.70 22.62
N GLU A 201 -7.66 -12.71 23.48
CA GLU A 201 -8.76 -11.76 23.39
C GLU A 201 -8.60 -10.80 22.20
N PRO A 202 -9.72 -10.39 21.56
CA PRO A 202 -9.71 -9.36 20.53
C PRO A 202 -9.48 -7.97 21.15
N LYS A 203 -8.59 -7.17 20.54
CA LYS A 203 -8.32 -5.79 20.94
C LYS A 203 -9.56 -4.91 20.79
N VAL A 204 -10.36 -5.14 19.75
CA VAL A 204 -11.64 -4.45 19.56
C VAL A 204 -12.77 -5.33 20.07
N THR A 205 -13.23 -5.05 21.29
CA THR A 205 -14.25 -5.85 21.99
C THR A 205 -15.67 -5.60 21.46
N ALA A 206 -16.62 -6.47 21.81
CA ALA A 206 -18.03 -6.31 21.44
C ALA A 206 -18.67 -5.08 22.12
N GLU A 207 -18.13 -4.61 23.24
CA GLU A 207 -18.54 -3.32 23.83
C GLU A 207 -18.01 -2.15 23.01
N GLU A 208 -16.76 -2.20 22.56
CA GLU A 208 -16.18 -1.14 21.73
C GLU A 208 -16.91 -0.97 20.39
N VAL A 209 -17.30 -2.08 19.74
CA VAL A 209 -18.12 -2.04 18.53
C VAL A 209 -19.48 -1.38 18.82
N ARG A 210 -20.22 -1.84 19.84
CA ARG A 210 -21.52 -1.26 20.21
C ARG A 210 -21.42 0.23 20.56
N ARG A 211 -20.37 0.61 21.28
CA ARG A 211 -20.04 2.01 21.59
C ARG A 211 -19.82 2.82 20.33
N ALA A 212 -18.90 2.40 19.46
CA ALA A 212 -18.53 3.14 18.26
C ALA A 212 -19.70 3.28 17.29
N VAL A 213 -20.58 2.28 17.23
CA VAL A 213 -21.83 2.31 16.45
C VAL A 213 -22.78 3.37 16.99
N ARG A 214 -23.08 3.35 18.29
CA ARG A 214 -24.01 4.26 18.97
C ARG A 214 -23.51 5.71 19.00
N ASP A 215 -22.26 5.91 19.44
CA ASP A 215 -21.72 7.23 19.75
C ASP A 215 -21.19 7.98 18.51
N PHE A 216 -20.91 7.26 17.41
CA PHE A 216 -20.34 7.86 16.21
C PHE A 216 -20.95 7.36 14.90
N ALA A 217 -20.97 6.05 14.62
CA ALA A 217 -21.28 5.56 13.28
C ALA A 217 -22.75 5.81 12.86
N GLN A 218 -23.70 5.57 13.75
CA GLN A 218 -25.13 5.86 13.53
C GLN A 218 -25.37 7.38 13.38
N PRO A 219 -24.89 8.26 14.28
CA PRO A 219 -24.89 9.71 14.06
C PRO A 219 -24.27 10.12 12.71
N ALA A 220 -23.10 9.58 12.35
CA ALA A 220 -22.39 9.91 11.12
C ALA A 220 -23.26 9.64 9.87
N MET A 221 -23.94 8.49 9.84
CA MET A 221 -24.77 8.08 8.71
C MET A 221 -26.23 8.61 8.77
N SER A 222 -26.66 9.20 9.89
CA SER A 222 -28.07 9.55 10.15
C SER A 222 -28.70 10.52 9.12
N ALA A 223 -27.90 11.44 8.57
CA ALA A 223 -28.36 12.49 7.66
C ALA A 223 -27.18 13.06 6.85
N PRO A 224 -27.42 13.78 5.73
CA PRO A 224 -26.38 14.53 5.03
C PRO A 224 -25.63 15.51 5.96
N VAL A 225 -24.41 15.87 5.56
CA VAL A 225 -23.67 17.02 6.09
C VAL A 225 -23.82 18.17 5.11
N THR A 226 -24.02 19.39 5.61
CA THR A 226 -24.09 20.59 4.77
C THR A 226 -22.82 21.42 4.95
N LEU A 227 -22.22 21.85 3.85
CA LEU A 227 -21.02 22.68 3.85
C LEU A 227 -21.30 24.03 3.22
N THR A 228 -20.72 25.08 3.79
CA THR A 228 -20.70 26.43 3.22
C THR A 228 -19.27 26.85 2.88
N VAL A 229 -19.08 27.47 1.72
CA VAL A 229 -17.78 27.88 1.19
C VAL A 229 -17.97 29.17 0.38
N ASP A 230 -17.39 30.28 0.82
CA ASP A 230 -17.49 31.60 0.15
C ASP A 230 -18.93 31.95 -0.27
N GLY A 231 -19.87 31.83 0.69
CA GLY A 231 -21.31 32.03 0.50
C GLY A 231 -22.06 30.88 -0.19
N SER A 232 -21.40 30.08 -1.02
CA SER A 232 -21.99 28.91 -1.69
C SER A 232 -22.26 27.75 -0.71
N ARG A 233 -23.30 26.94 -0.97
CA ARG A 233 -23.76 25.87 -0.07
C ARG A 233 -24.02 24.57 -0.82
N PHE A 234 -23.50 23.44 -0.32
CA PHE A 234 -23.74 22.11 -0.87
C PHE A 234 -23.83 21.03 0.22
N THR A 235 -24.31 19.84 -0.14
CA THR A 235 -24.55 18.73 0.81
C THR A 235 -23.82 17.46 0.42
N ILE A 236 -23.15 16.83 1.39
CA ILE A 236 -22.52 15.50 1.25
C ILE A 236 -23.45 14.46 1.87
N SER A 237 -23.84 13.43 1.11
CA SER A 237 -24.74 12.37 1.58
C SER A 237 -24.02 11.34 2.45
N PRO A 238 -24.74 10.59 3.32
CA PRO A 238 -24.17 9.48 4.10
C PRO A 238 -23.41 8.45 3.26
N ALA A 239 -23.87 8.17 2.04
CA ALA A 239 -23.21 7.23 1.13
C ALA A 239 -21.84 7.72 0.66
N VAL A 240 -21.69 9.03 0.41
CA VAL A 240 -20.41 9.64 0.02
C VAL A 240 -19.47 9.75 1.23
N VAL A 241 -19.99 10.14 2.40
CA VAL A 241 -19.20 10.13 3.65
C VAL A 241 -18.68 8.72 3.94
N GLY A 242 -19.56 7.72 3.94
CA GLY A 242 -19.22 6.33 4.26
C GLY A 242 -18.15 5.74 3.34
N ARG A 243 -18.18 6.08 2.04
CA ARG A 243 -17.17 5.66 1.05
C ARG A 243 -15.74 6.12 1.39
N HIS A 244 -15.60 7.19 2.17
CA HIS A 244 -14.30 7.79 2.55
C HIS A 244 -14.05 7.81 4.07
N LEU A 245 -14.90 7.17 4.86
CA LEU A 245 -14.83 7.16 6.33
C LEU A 245 -14.51 5.76 6.83
N THR A 246 -13.52 5.65 7.71
CA THR A 246 -13.11 4.39 8.36
C THR A 246 -13.11 4.55 9.86
N LEU A 247 -13.37 3.45 10.58
CA LEU A 247 -13.18 3.36 12.04
C LEU A 247 -12.02 2.41 12.30
N GLY A 248 -10.84 2.97 12.55
CA GLY A 248 -9.62 2.20 12.79
C GLY A 248 -9.32 2.08 14.29
N PRO A 249 -8.91 0.90 14.79
CA PRO A 249 -8.49 0.77 16.18
C PRO A 249 -7.24 1.62 16.46
N ASP A 250 -7.22 2.24 17.63
CA ASP A 250 -6.01 2.76 18.24
C ASP A 250 -5.10 1.59 18.65
N ALA A 251 -3.80 1.72 18.38
CA ALA A 251 -2.84 0.63 18.56
C ALA A 251 -2.59 0.26 20.04
N SER A 252 -2.86 1.19 20.97
CA SER A 252 -2.60 1.03 22.40
C SER A 252 -3.85 0.65 23.22
N THR A 253 -5.03 1.10 22.80
CA THR A 253 -6.29 0.95 23.56
C THR A 253 -7.35 0.10 22.87
N GLY A 254 -7.16 -0.30 21.61
CA GLY A 254 -8.18 -1.00 20.81
C GLY A 254 -9.40 -0.12 20.44
N ARG A 255 -9.44 1.13 20.92
CA ARG A 255 -10.55 2.07 20.71
C ARG A 255 -10.75 2.39 19.24
N LEU A 256 -11.98 2.29 18.73
CA LEU A 256 -12.27 2.65 17.35
C LEU A 256 -12.27 4.18 17.19
N THR A 257 -11.41 4.66 16.30
CA THR A 257 -11.19 6.10 16.02
C THR A 257 -11.55 6.42 14.57
N PRO A 258 -12.31 7.51 14.31
CA PRO A 258 -12.73 7.85 12.96
C PRO A 258 -11.61 8.50 12.17
N LYS A 259 -11.36 7.97 10.97
CA LYS A 259 -10.37 8.48 10.01
C LYS A 259 -11.10 8.74 8.68
N LEU A 260 -11.14 10.01 8.29
CA LEU A 260 -11.78 10.48 7.06
C LEU A 260 -10.71 10.72 6.00
N ASP A 261 -10.79 10.01 4.88
CA ASP A 261 -10.02 10.29 3.68
C ASP A 261 -10.55 11.56 3.00
N ALA A 262 -10.06 12.70 3.45
CA ALA A 262 -10.47 13.99 2.93
C ALA A 262 -9.95 14.27 1.50
N LYS A 263 -8.94 13.53 1.03
CA LYS A 263 -8.47 13.60 -0.36
C LYS A 263 -9.47 12.90 -1.27
N GLY A 264 -9.78 11.63 -1.00
CA GLY A 264 -10.81 10.87 -1.70
C GLY A 264 -12.15 11.60 -1.69
N LEU A 265 -12.56 12.10 -0.51
CA LEU A 265 -13.79 12.88 -0.36
C LEU A 265 -13.82 14.12 -1.25
N ARG A 266 -12.72 14.88 -1.37
CA ARG A 266 -12.66 16.04 -2.29
C ARG A 266 -12.73 15.62 -3.76
N THR A 267 -12.14 14.48 -4.11
CA THR A 267 -12.15 13.94 -5.49
C THR A 267 -13.44 13.21 -5.88
N ALA A 268 -14.31 12.86 -4.92
CA ALA A 268 -15.60 12.26 -5.19
C ALA A 268 -16.45 13.19 -6.09
N PRO A 269 -17.01 12.75 -7.23
CA PRO A 269 -17.73 13.62 -8.16
C PRO A 269 -18.86 14.44 -7.52
N GLU A 270 -19.49 13.91 -6.47
CA GLU A 270 -20.55 14.55 -5.69
C GLU A 270 -20.06 15.78 -4.89
N VAL A 271 -18.76 15.89 -4.63
CA VAL A 271 -18.10 16.98 -3.90
C VAL A 271 -17.24 17.83 -4.83
N ALA A 272 -16.53 17.19 -5.77
CA ALA A 272 -15.69 17.86 -6.77
C ALA A 272 -16.49 18.81 -7.67
N ARG A 273 -17.72 18.44 -8.08
CA ARG A 273 -18.56 19.29 -8.94
C ARG A 273 -18.99 20.61 -8.26
N PRO A 274 -19.57 20.61 -7.04
CA PRO A 274 -19.80 21.86 -6.30
C PRO A 274 -18.53 22.68 -6.09
N LEU A 275 -17.41 22.04 -5.74
CA LEU A 275 -16.16 22.75 -5.48
C LEU A 275 -15.56 23.38 -6.74
N ALA A 276 -15.69 22.76 -7.92
CA ALA A 276 -15.17 23.31 -9.18
C ALA A 276 -15.80 24.66 -9.59
N GLY A 277 -17.03 24.95 -9.14
CA GLY A 277 -17.67 26.26 -9.33
C GLY A 277 -17.23 27.33 -8.32
N ILE A 278 -16.43 26.96 -7.30
CA ILE A 278 -15.99 27.82 -6.20
C ILE A 278 -14.46 27.99 -6.23
N THR A 279 -13.71 26.96 -6.64
CA THR A 279 -12.25 27.01 -6.71
C THR A 279 -11.77 27.61 -8.02
N THR A 280 -11.12 28.77 -7.94
CA THR A 280 -10.51 29.48 -9.07
C THR A 280 -8.98 29.40 -9.01
N THR A 281 -8.32 29.42 -10.17
CA THR A 281 -6.88 29.69 -10.24
C THR A 281 -6.61 31.17 -9.97
N ALA A 282 -5.46 31.48 -9.38
CA ALA A 282 -4.97 32.86 -9.38
C ALA A 282 -4.55 33.25 -10.79
N GLN A 283 -4.75 34.51 -11.15
CA GLN A 283 -4.41 35.05 -12.47
C GLN A 283 -3.67 36.36 -12.27
N ASN A 284 -2.44 36.44 -12.79
CA ASN A 284 -1.61 37.63 -12.76
C ASN A 284 -2.30 38.82 -13.45
N ALA A 285 -1.90 40.04 -13.09
CA ALA A 285 -2.27 41.24 -13.84
C ALA A 285 -1.86 41.06 -15.31
N GLY A 286 -2.74 41.43 -16.23
CA GLY A 286 -2.38 41.57 -17.63
C GLY A 286 -1.44 42.77 -17.75
N LEU A 287 -0.23 42.55 -18.25
CA LEU A 287 0.70 43.63 -18.57
C LEU A 287 0.54 44.02 -20.04
N GLY A 288 0.88 45.27 -20.35
CA GLY A 288 0.94 45.83 -21.69
C GLY A 288 2.10 46.81 -21.83
N LEU A 289 2.20 47.46 -22.98
CA LEU A 289 3.25 48.44 -23.27
C LEU A 289 2.66 49.78 -23.74
N ASP A 290 3.15 50.87 -23.15
CA ASP A 290 3.02 52.24 -23.67
C ASP A 290 4.41 52.70 -24.13
N GLY A 291 4.65 52.59 -25.44
CA GLY A 291 5.99 52.67 -26.01
C GLY A 291 6.88 51.53 -25.49
N GLU A 292 7.96 51.88 -24.79
CA GLU A 292 8.82 50.91 -24.10
C GLU A 292 8.38 50.60 -22.66
N LYS A 293 7.44 51.37 -22.07
CA LYS A 293 7.10 51.27 -20.65
C LYS A 293 6.03 50.22 -20.39
N VAL A 294 6.21 49.45 -19.33
CA VAL A 294 5.20 48.50 -18.85
C VAL A 294 4.03 49.25 -18.21
N VAL A 295 2.82 48.88 -18.63
CA VAL A 295 1.56 49.32 -18.04
C VAL A 295 0.71 48.11 -17.64
N VAL A 296 -0.26 48.31 -16.75
CA VAL A 296 -1.26 47.28 -16.43
C VAL A 296 -2.44 47.43 -17.38
N ALA A 297 -2.77 46.36 -18.09
CA ALA A 297 -3.91 46.26 -19.00
C ALA A 297 -5.12 45.56 -18.36
N ASP A 298 -4.90 44.55 -17.51
CA ASP A 298 -5.96 43.81 -16.80
C ASP A 298 -5.66 43.66 -15.30
N ASP A 299 -6.69 43.78 -14.46
CA ASP A 299 -6.60 43.54 -13.02
C ASP A 299 -6.31 42.06 -12.68
N ALA A 300 -5.40 41.86 -11.74
CA ALA A 300 -5.05 40.54 -11.21
C ALA A 300 -6.19 39.94 -10.39
N ARG A 301 -6.43 38.63 -10.53
CA ARG A 301 -7.52 37.92 -9.83
C ARG A 301 -6.98 36.92 -8.82
N THR A 302 -7.49 37.02 -7.59
CA THR A 302 -7.17 36.09 -6.49
C THR A 302 -7.84 34.74 -6.73
N GLY A 303 -7.04 33.68 -6.68
CA GLY A 303 -7.52 32.29 -6.75
C GLY A 303 -8.11 31.80 -5.43
N VAL A 304 -8.93 30.77 -5.50
CA VAL A 304 -9.60 30.15 -4.34
C VAL A 304 -9.35 28.64 -4.37
N GLN A 305 -8.81 28.08 -3.30
CA GLN A 305 -8.48 26.66 -3.19
C GLN A 305 -9.03 26.05 -1.89
N ILE A 306 -9.79 24.96 -2.02
CA ILE A 306 -10.22 24.15 -0.87
C ILE A 306 -9.26 22.98 -0.70
N THR A 307 -8.57 22.94 0.45
CA THR A 307 -7.57 21.90 0.75
C THR A 307 -8.21 20.69 1.42
N ASP A 308 -7.64 19.50 1.20
CA ASP A 308 -8.04 18.24 1.86
C ASP A 308 -8.13 18.43 3.40
N LYS A 309 -7.14 19.13 3.98
CA LYS A 309 -7.06 19.41 5.42
C LYS A 309 -8.18 20.34 5.91
N ALA A 310 -8.61 21.31 5.11
CA ALA A 310 -9.75 22.18 5.45
C ALA A 310 -11.07 21.40 5.39
N LEU A 311 -11.30 20.65 4.30
CA LEU A 311 -12.49 19.82 4.13
C LEU A 311 -12.63 18.77 5.24
N GLY A 312 -11.55 18.07 5.57
CA GLY A 312 -11.53 17.08 6.65
C GLY A 312 -11.81 17.68 8.03
N ARG A 313 -11.26 18.87 8.33
CA ARG A 313 -11.54 19.61 9.57
C ARG A 313 -12.98 20.10 9.67
N ALA A 314 -13.60 20.48 8.56
CA ALA A 314 -14.99 20.93 8.53
C ALA A 314 -15.98 19.76 8.67
N VAL A 315 -15.78 18.66 7.93
CA VAL A 315 -16.73 17.54 7.88
C VAL A 315 -16.74 16.71 9.17
N LEU A 316 -15.56 16.31 9.69
CA LEU A 316 -15.47 15.32 10.77
C LEU A 316 -16.24 15.70 12.06
N PRO A 317 -16.20 16.97 12.55
CA PRO A 317 -16.97 17.37 13.74
C PRO A 317 -18.49 17.46 13.54
N LEU A 318 -18.97 17.54 12.28
CA LEU A 318 -20.39 17.62 11.94
C LEU A 318 -21.06 16.24 11.95
N LEU A 319 -20.29 15.16 11.79
CA LEU A 319 -20.82 13.80 11.71
C LEU A 319 -21.58 13.36 12.96
N THR A 320 -21.21 13.85 14.15
CA THR A 320 -21.92 13.54 15.41
C THR A 320 -23.00 14.57 15.78
N LYS A 321 -23.32 15.52 14.90
CA LYS A 321 -24.35 16.54 15.13
C LYS A 321 -25.70 16.14 14.54
N ALA A 322 -26.77 16.80 14.98
CA ALA A 322 -28.14 16.58 14.50
C ALA A 322 -28.76 17.88 13.96
N GLY A 323 -29.73 17.75 13.05
CA GLY A 323 -30.46 18.89 12.47
C GLY A 323 -29.56 19.96 11.86
N ALA A 324 -29.89 21.24 12.08
CA ALA A 324 -29.15 22.38 11.55
C ALA A 324 -27.65 22.40 11.92
N ALA A 325 -27.28 21.81 13.08
CA ALA A 325 -25.90 21.71 13.54
C ALA A 325 -25.02 20.75 12.71
N ARG A 326 -25.57 20.07 11.70
CA ARG A 326 -24.81 19.39 10.63
C ARG A 326 -24.38 20.34 9.49
N THR A 327 -24.46 21.67 9.71
CA THR A 327 -23.90 22.69 8.81
C THR A 327 -22.58 23.22 9.36
N GLY A 328 -21.57 23.39 8.52
CA GLY A 328 -20.33 24.08 8.88
C GLY A 328 -19.58 24.65 7.69
N GLU A 329 -18.73 25.64 7.95
CA GLU A 329 -17.94 26.33 6.92
C GLU A 329 -16.63 25.58 6.61
N VAL A 330 -16.24 25.53 5.34
CA VAL A 330 -14.91 25.06 4.92
C VAL A 330 -14.02 26.25 4.64
N ALA A 331 -12.98 26.43 5.46
CA ALA A 331 -12.01 27.51 5.30
C ALA A 331 -11.34 27.45 3.91
N ALA A 332 -11.58 28.47 3.09
CA ALA A 332 -10.99 28.60 1.77
C ALA A 332 -9.58 29.23 1.84
N ARG A 333 -8.60 28.63 1.15
CA ARG A 333 -7.28 29.25 0.96
C ARG A 333 -7.35 30.18 -0.24
N ARG A 334 -7.19 31.48 -0.03
CA ARG A 334 -6.91 32.42 -1.11
C ARG A 334 -5.49 32.20 -1.63
N ILE A 335 -5.34 32.14 -2.95
CA ILE A 335 -4.05 32.12 -3.64
C ILE A 335 -3.91 33.49 -4.28
N LEU A 336 -2.93 34.28 -3.80
CA LEU A 336 -2.66 35.57 -4.41
C LEU A 336 -1.94 35.35 -5.76
N PRO A 337 -2.23 36.17 -6.77
CA PRO A 337 -1.42 36.26 -7.98
C PRO A 337 0.00 36.74 -7.66
N GLU A 338 0.96 36.42 -8.53
CA GLU A 338 2.36 36.82 -8.35
C GLU A 338 2.65 38.22 -8.85
N VAL A 339 1.93 38.67 -9.88
CA VAL A 339 1.99 40.03 -10.43
C VAL A 339 0.66 40.74 -10.21
N THR A 340 0.71 41.94 -9.64
CA THR A 340 -0.42 42.86 -9.43
C THR A 340 -0.02 44.28 -9.81
N ALA A 341 -0.98 45.19 -9.91
CA ALA A 341 -0.70 46.60 -10.18
C ALA A 341 0.18 47.27 -9.11
N GLU A 342 0.02 46.86 -7.84
CA GLU A 342 0.75 47.40 -6.70
C GLU A 342 2.20 46.87 -6.61
N ASN A 343 2.47 45.68 -7.17
CA ASN A 343 3.78 45.03 -7.05
C ASN A 343 4.61 45.00 -8.35
N ALA A 344 4.04 45.25 -9.53
CA ALA A 344 4.77 45.18 -10.80
C ALA A 344 6.05 46.03 -10.81
N ALA A 345 5.97 47.27 -10.32
CA ALA A 345 7.13 48.15 -10.16
C ALA A 345 8.14 47.64 -9.11
N GLN A 346 7.69 46.98 -8.05
CA GLN A 346 8.55 46.38 -7.00
C GLN A 346 9.26 45.11 -7.48
N LEU A 347 8.68 44.42 -8.47
CA LEU A 347 9.29 43.30 -9.18
C LEU A 347 10.30 43.77 -10.25
N GLY A 348 10.39 45.07 -10.51
CA GLY A 348 11.21 45.63 -11.58
C GLY A 348 10.62 45.42 -12.98
N LEU A 349 9.31 45.18 -13.09
CA LEU A 349 8.60 45.06 -14.38
C LEU A 349 8.22 46.47 -14.87
N THR A 350 9.20 47.20 -15.43
CA THR A 350 9.07 48.63 -15.74
C THR A 350 9.15 48.94 -17.23
N GLU A 351 9.84 48.12 -18.01
CA GLU A 351 10.04 48.33 -19.45
C GLU A 351 10.15 47.02 -20.25
N ARG A 352 10.07 47.13 -21.58
CA ARG A 352 10.42 46.08 -22.52
C ARG A 352 11.93 45.88 -22.56
N MET A 353 12.41 44.74 -22.07
CA MET A 353 13.83 44.35 -22.20
C MET A 353 14.15 43.96 -23.64
N SER A 354 13.29 43.13 -24.25
CA SER A 354 13.43 42.69 -25.63
C SER A 354 12.10 42.22 -26.22
N SER A 355 12.04 42.10 -27.54
CA SER A 355 10.96 41.41 -28.25
C SER A 355 11.54 40.76 -29.51
N PHE A 356 11.03 39.58 -29.87
CA PHE A 356 11.36 38.91 -31.11
C PHE A 356 10.15 38.20 -31.70
N THR A 357 10.08 38.16 -33.03
CA THR A 357 9.01 37.49 -33.78
C THR A 357 9.61 36.50 -34.77
N VAL A 358 9.08 35.27 -34.80
CA VAL A 358 9.35 34.27 -35.84
C VAL A 358 8.11 34.15 -36.71
N HIS A 359 8.30 34.26 -38.02
CA HIS A 359 7.26 33.99 -39.02
C HIS A 359 7.34 32.53 -39.49
N PHE A 360 6.20 31.95 -39.85
CA PHE A 360 6.11 30.58 -40.36
C PHE A 360 4.91 30.41 -41.30
N GLU A 361 5.05 29.50 -42.26
CA GLU A 361 3.92 29.15 -43.13
C GLU A 361 2.75 28.54 -42.33
N PRO A 362 1.49 28.90 -42.62
CA PRO A 362 0.35 28.38 -41.89
C PRO A 362 0.16 26.88 -42.16
N ALA A 363 -0.06 26.11 -41.09
CA ALA A 363 -0.45 24.69 -41.18
C ALA A 363 -1.20 24.32 -39.90
N ALA A 364 -2.32 23.58 -40.02
CA ALA A 364 -3.22 23.33 -38.89
C ALA A 364 -2.52 22.76 -37.65
N TYR A 365 -1.64 21.76 -37.81
CA TYR A 365 -0.86 21.21 -36.70
C TYR A 365 0.09 22.24 -36.07
N ARG A 366 0.67 23.12 -36.89
CA ARG A 366 1.70 24.08 -36.50
C ARG A 366 1.09 25.21 -35.71
N THR A 367 0.02 25.81 -36.23
CA THR A 367 -0.78 26.83 -35.56
C THR A 367 -1.31 26.31 -34.22
N HIS A 368 -1.87 25.09 -34.19
CA HIS A 368 -2.35 24.46 -32.96
C HIS A 368 -1.24 24.24 -31.93
N ASN A 369 -0.12 23.61 -32.32
CA ASN A 369 0.98 23.30 -31.43
C ASN A 369 1.73 24.55 -30.93
N ILE A 370 1.89 25.57 -31.78
CA ILE A 370 2.49 26.86 -31.42
C ILE A 370 1.56 27.61 -30.46
N GLY A 371 0.27 27.75 -30.79
CA GLY A 371 -0.71 28.38 -29.90
C GLY A 371 -0.81 27.69 -28.54
N ARG A 372 -0.75 26.36 -28.51
CA ARG A 372 -0.74 25.58 -27.26
C ARG A 372 0.53 25.83 -26.43
N ALA A 373 1.71 25.87 -27.05
CA ALA A 373 2.96 26.20 -26.34
C ALA A 373 2.97 27.66 -25.85
N VAL A 374 2.46 28.59 -26.64
CA VAL A 374 2.30 30.01 -26.28
C VAL A 374 1.39 30.19 -25.07
N GLN A 375 0.23 29.52 -25.03
CA GLN A 375 -0.68 29.51 -23.87
C GLN A 375 -0.03 29.01 -22.58
N LEU A 376 1.02 28.18 -22.67
CA LEU A 376 1.70 27.59 -21.52
C LEU A 376 2.89 28.44 -21.03
N ILE A 377 3.57 29.18 -21.91
CA ILE A 377 4.68 30.06 -21.50
C ILE A 377 4.23 31.49 -21.17
N ASN A 378 3.13 31.98 -21.76
CA ASN A 378 2.66 33.36 -21.57
C ASN A 378 2.29 33.63 -20.11
N GLY A 379 2.87 34.68 -19.54
CA GLY A 379 2.70 35.04 -18.13
C GLY A 379 3.67 34.35 -17.17
N SER A 380 4.70 33.65 -17.68
CA SER A 380 5.81 33.16 -16.85
C SER A 380 6.52 34.34 -16.16
N LEU A 381 6.51 34.36 -14.83
CA LEU A 381 7.37 35.24 -14.03
C LEU A 381 8.63 34.47 -13.63
N VAL A 382 9.80 35.00 -13.98
CA VAL A 382 11.11 34.44 -13.64
C VAL A 382 11.75 35.35 -12.61
N ARG A 383 12.03 34.85 -11.40
CA ARG A 383 12.65 35.64 -10.33
C ARG A 383 14.14 35.91 -10.63
N PRO A 384 14.77 36.92 -10.00
CA PRO A 384 16.24 37.03 -10.01
C PRO A 384 16.89 35.70 -9.61
N ASP A 385 18.01 35.37 -10.28
CA ASP A 385 18.79 34.13 -10.09
C ASP A 385 18.04 32.82 -10.41
N GLU A 386 16.79 32.86 -10.88
CA GLU A 386 16.03 31.67 -11.26
C GLU A 386 16.37 31.19 -12.68
N THR A 387 16.55 29.87 -12.85
CA THR A 387 16.63 29.22 -14.17
C THR A 387 15.25 28.84 -14.70
N TRP A 388 14.76 29.57 -15.71
CA TRP A 388 13.58 29.17 -16.49
C TRP A 388 13.91 28.00 -17.44
N SER A 389 12.89 27.24 -17.84
CA SER A 389 13.01 26.02 -18.64
C SER A 389 11.79 25.84 -19.54
N PHE A 390 12.02 25.73 -20.84
CA PHE A 390 10.96 25.58 -21.84
C PHE A 390 10.20 24.26 -21.62
N ASN A 391 10.93 23.15 -21.48
CA ASN A 391 10.34 21.84 -21.22
C ASN A 391 9.60 21.82 -19.88
N ARG A 392 10.13 22.41 -18.78
CA ARG A 392 9.43 22.45 -17.49
C ARG A 392 8.10 23.20 -17.56
N THR A 393 8.03 24.28 -18.35
CA THR A 393 6.84 25.14 -18.46
C THR A 393 5.82 24.59 -19.47
N VAL A 394 6.25 24.06 -20.61
CA VAL A 394 5.37 23.53 -21.68
C VAL A 394 4.98 22.06 -21.44
N GLY A 395 5.81 21.31 -20.72
CA GLY A 395 5.64 19.87 -20.49
C GLY A 395 5.90 19.00 -21.72
N GLU A 396 5.55 17.73 -21.60
CA GLU A 396 5.62 16.75 -22.68
C GLU A 396 4.60 17.07 -23.78
N ARG A 397 5.01 16.95 -25.04
CA ARG A 397 4.15 17.24 -26.19
C ARG A 397 3.28 16.03 -26.51
N THR A 398 2.20 15.82 -25.76
CA THR A 398 1.21 14.73 -25.97
C THR A 398 -0.18 15.26 -26.27
N GLU A 399 -1.03 14.41 -26.86
CA GLU A 399 -2.47 14.67 -27.04
C GLU A 399 -3.17 14.98 -25.71
N ALA A 400 -2.81 14.28 -24.63
CA ALA A 400 -3.32 14.54 -23.29
C ALA A 400 -2.91 15.91 -22.71
N ASN A 401 -1.80 16.50 -23.19
CA ASN A 401 -1.40 17.88 -22.92
C ASN A 401 -1.88 18.86 -24.01
N GLY A 402 -2.74 18.43 -24.94
CA GLY A 402 -3.35 19.26 -25.97
C GLY A 402 -2.49 19.53 -27.20
N PHE A 403 -1.47 18.72 -27.48
CA PHE A 403 -0.67 18.80 -28.72
C PHE A 403 -1.17 17.79 -29.77
N VAL A 404 -0.87 18.05 -31.04
CA VAL A 404 -1.23 17.16 -32.17
C VAL A 404 0.00 16.73 -32.96
N GLU A 405 -0.13 15.64 -33.72
CA GLU A 405 0.89 15.20 -34.67
C GLU A 405 1.18 16.27 -35.73
N GLY A 406 2.47 16.48 -36.01
CA GLY A 406 2.95 17.44 -36.99
C GLY A 406 4.34 17.07 -37.50
N ILE A 407 4.87 17.86 -38.44
CA ILE A 407 6.23 17.63 -38.96
C ILE A 407 7.26 18.06 -37.90
N MET A 408 8.19 17.16 -37.62
CA MET A 408 9.36 17.32 -36.76
C MET A 408 10.62 16.93 -37.57
N ILE A 409 11.80 17.31 -37.08
CA ILE A 409 13.09 16.85 -37.64
C ILE A 409 13.68 15.84 -36.67
N LEU A 410 14.12 14.69 -37.19
CA LEU A 410 14.81 13.63 -36.47
C LEU A 410 15.87 13.04 -37.41
N ASP A 411 17.10 12.87 -36.91
CA ASP A 411 18.22 12.24 -37.62
C ASP A 411 18.39 12.74 -39.08
N ASP A 412 18.46 14.07 -39.24
CA ASP A 412 18.59 14.81 -40.51
C ASP A 412 17.42 14.67 -41.51
N GLN A 413 16.26 14.16 -41.08
CA GLN A 413 15.09 13.97 -41.93
C GLN A 413 13.80 14.56 -41.33
N PHE A 414 12.85 14.95 -42.19
CA PHE A 414 11.48 15.25 -41.78
C PHE A 414 10.72 13.96 -41.41
N THR A 415 10.08 13.96 -40.25
CA THR A 415 9.23 12.88 -39.74
C THR A 415 7.95 13.43 -39.11
N LYS A 416 6.99 12.57 -38.80
CA LYS A 416 5.76 12.94 -38.09
C LYS A 416 5.87 12.60 -36.61
N ALA A 417 5.66 13.59 -35.75
CA ALA A 417 5.68 13.44 -34.30
C ALA A 417 4.72 14.42 -33.61
N SER A 418 4.27 14.08 -32.42
CA SER A 418 3.44 14.97 -31.59
C SER A 418 4.22 16.24 -31.18
N GLY A 419 3.60 17.41 -31.32
CA GLY A 419 4.26 18.69 -31.06
C GLY A 419 5.13 19.24 -32.18
N GLY A 420 5.03 18.71 -33.41
CA GLY A 420 5.68 19.28 -34.59
C GLY A 420 5.39 20.80 -34.72
N GLY A 421 6.45 21.59 -34.89
CA GLY A 421 6.40 23.06 -34.95
C GLY A 421 6.77 23.82 -33.66
N VAL A 422 6.77 23.17 -32.47
CA VAL A 422 7.01 23.85 -31.18
C VAL A 422 8.39 24.54 -31.09
N SER A 423 9.41 24.04 -31.80
CA SER A 423 10.74 24.67 -31.85
C SER A 423 10.75 26.09 -32.44
N ALA A 424 9.69 26.53 -33.14
CA ALA A 424 9.54 27.93 -33.52
C ALA A 424 9.36 28.83 -32.28
N VAL A 425 8.57 28.39 -31.30
CA VAL A 425 8.38 29.11 -30.02
C VAL A 425 9.68 29.11 -29.23
N ALA A 426 10.38 27.97 -29.14
CA ALA A 426 11.69 27.90 -28.49
C ALA A 426 12.71 28.84 -29.15
N THR A 427 12.81 28.84 -30.48
CA THR A 427 13.66 29.79 -31.22
C THR A 427 13.29 31.26 -30.96
N THR A 428 12.00 31.56 -30.79
CA THR A 428 11.53 32.92 -30.45
C THR A 428 11.94 33.32 -29.03
N VAL A 429 11.76 32.42 -28.05
CA VAL A 429 12.24 32.61 -26.67
C VAL A 429 13.77 32.75 -26.62
N PHE A 430 14.51 31.96 -27.40
CA PHE A 430 15.97 32.07 -27.50
C PHE A 430 16.40 33.44 -28.04
N ASN A 431 15.72 33.97 -29.06
CA ASN A 431 16.04 35.30 -29.57
C ASN A 431 15.63 36.42 -28.59
N ALA A 432 14.51 36.27 -27.88
CA ALA A 432 14.10 37.20 -26.83
C ALA A 432 15.12 37.23 -25.68
N LEU A 433 15.54 36.07 -25.15
CA LEU A 433 16.54 35.99 -24.07
C LEU A 433 17.93 36.43 -24.55
N PHE A 434 18.28 36.18 -25.82
CA PHE A 434 19.51 36.69 -26.44
C PHE A 434 19.55 38.21 -26.33
N PHE A 435 18.52 38.91 -26.82
CA PHE A 435 18.48 40.39 -26.82
C PHE A 435 18.17 40.99 -25.45
N ALA A 436 17.56 40.25 -24.51
CA ALA A 436 17.41 40.69 -23.13
C ALA A 436 18.74 40.69 -22.33
N GLY A 437 19.82 40.19 -22.93
CA GLY A 437 21.16 40.18 -22.32
C GLY A 437 21.36 39.13 -21.22
N VAL A 438 20.40 38.23 -20.99
CA VAL A 438 20.46 37.23 -19.91
C VAL A 438 21.29 35.99 -20.28
N GLN A 439 21.71 35.23 -19.29
CA GLN A 439 22.56 34.05 -19.45
C GLN A 439 21.79 32.81 -19.95
N PRO A 440 22.04 32.29 -21.17
CA PRO A 440 21.59 30.96 -21.55
C PRO A 440 22.31 29.88 -20.72
N VAL A 441 21.60 28.80 -20.42
CA VAL A 441 22.06 27.65 -19.62
C VAL A 441 22.05 26.36 -20.43
N GLU A 442 21.06 26.20 -21.31
CA GLU A 442 20.90 25.04 -22.17
C GLU A 442 20.21 25.50 -23.46
N HIS A 443 20.77 25.16 -24.63
CA HIS A 443 20.15 25.32 -25.94
C HIS A 443 20.91 24.48 -26.97
N GLY A 444 20.26 24.16 -28.08
CA GLY A 444 20.88 23.56 -29.26
C GLY A 444 20.09 23.92 -30.52
N ALA A 445 20.76 24.06 -31.66
CA ALA A 445 20.11 24.26 -32.94
C ALA A 445 19.47 22.96 -33.47
N HIS A 446 18.70 23.04 -34.56
CA HIS A 446 18.45 21.84 -35.37
C HIS A 446 19.75 21.40 -36.07
N SER A 447 19.83 20.15 -36.51
CA SER A 447 21.05 19.62 -37.15
C SER A 447 21.35 20.34 -38.46
N PHE A 448 20.35 20.52 -39.32
CA PHE A 448 20.43 21.38 -40.52
C PHE A 448 19.80 22.76 -40.29
N TYR A 449 20.21 23.76 -41.08
CA TYR A 449 19.68 25.12 -41.00
C TYR A 449 18.23 25.21 -41.50
N ILE A 450 17.44 26.07 -40.87
CA ILE A 450 16.03 26.31 -41.22
C ILE A 450 15.84 27.78 -41.59
N GLU A 451 15.47 28.04 -42.84
CA GLU A 451 15.58 29.33 -43.54
C GLU A 451 14.73 30.47 -42.96
N ARG A 452 13.72 30.14 -42.12
CA ARG A 452 12.87 31.12 -41.43
C ARG A 452 13.45 31.62 -40.09
N TYR A 453 14.58 31.07 -39.64
CA TYR A 453 15.27 31.47 -38.42
C TYR A 453 16.55 32.25 -38.75
N PRO A 454 17.08 33.09 -37.86
CA PRO A 454 18.38 33.71 -38.08
C PRO A 454 19.51 32.66 -37.94
N GLU A 455 20.37 32.54 -38.95
CA GLU A 455 21.56 31.68 -38.93
C GLU A 455 22.34 31.79 -37.61
N GLY A 456 22.54 30.66 -36.93
CA GLY A 456 23.30 30.58 -35.68
C GLY A 456 22.60 31.16 -34.44
N ARG A 457 21.32 31.55 -34.54
CA ARG A 457 20.51 32.02 -33.40
C ARG A 457 19.13 31.37 -33.39
N GLU A 458 19.11 30.07 -33.11
CA GLU A 458 17.91 29.27 -32.98
C GLU A 458 17.99 28.28 -31.80
N ALA A 459 16.85 27.70 -31.44
CA ALA A 459 16.75 26.66 -30.42
C ALA A 459 15.69 25.62 -30.79
N THR A 460 16.06 24.34 -30.67
CA THR A 460 15.14 23.20 -30.68
C THR A 460 14.98 22.60 -29.29
N VAL A 461 13.90 21.83 -29.07
CA VAL A 461 13.50 21.32 -27.75
C VAL A 461 12.88 19.93 -27.85
N ALA A 462 13.58 18.92 -27.30
CA ALA A 462 13.16 17.52 -27.26
C ALA A 462 12.92 17.08 -25.82
N TRP A 463 11.72 16.57 -25.52
CA TRP A 463 11.35 16.20 -24.16
C TRP A 463 12.23 15.06 -23.63
N GLY A 464 12.85 15.29 -22.47
CA GLY A 464 13.76 14.32 -21.83
C GLY A 464 15.20 14.30 -22.35
N SER A 465 15.54 15.04 -23.42
CA SER A 465 16.89 15.01 -24.02
C SER A 465 17.52 16.37 -24.36
N LEU A 466 16.73 17.41 -24.67
CA LEU A 466 17.24 18.76 -24.94
C LEU A 466 16.21 19.84 -24.57
N ASP A 467 16.62 20.79 -23.73
CA ASP A 467 15.81 21.91 -23.29
C ASP A 467 16.37 23.27 -23.74
N LEU A 468 15.50 24.29 -23.70
CA LEU A 468 15.88 25.69 -23.77
C LEU A 468 15.76 26.32 -22.38
N ARG A 469 16.89 26.72 -21.81
CA ARG A 469 16.99 27.23 -20.44
C ARG A 469 17.85 28.48 -20.38
N PHE A 470 17.46 29.40 -19.50
CA PHE A 470 18.24 30.58 -19.17
C PHE A 470 18.11 30.91 -17.68
N THR A 471 19.13 31.50 -17.09
CA THR A 471 19.06 32.08 -15.74
C THR A 471 18.81 33.57 -15.86
N ASN A 472 17.91 34.08 -15.04
CA ASN A 472 17.66 35.52 -14.95
C ASN A 472 18.73 36.21 -14.08
N ASP A 473 19.87 36.54 -14.69
CA ASP A 473 20.94 37.31 -14.07
C ASP A 473 20.74 38.84 -14.14
N SER A 474 19.52 39.32 -14.44
CA SER A 474 19.22 40.76 -14.58
C SER A 474 19.13 41.52 -13.26
N GLY A 475 19.01 40.82 -12.13
CA GLY A 475 18.77 41.39 -10.80
C GLY A 475 17.32 41.82 -10.52
N ASN A 476 16.46 41.88 -11.55
CA ASN A 476 15.03 42.16 -11.43
C ASN A 476 14.22 40.93 -11.88
N ALA A 477 12.90 40.90 -11.67
CA ALA A 477 12.07 39.85 -12.24
C ALA A 477 11.90 40.05 -13.76
N ILE A 478 11.74 38.96 -14.50
CA ILE A 478 11.40 38.98 -15.92
C ILE A 478 10.02 38.35 -16.10
N TYR A 479 9.13 39.04 -16.81
CA TYR A 479 7.82 38.53 -17.19
C TYR A 479 7.80 38.24 -18.69
N ILE A 480 7.55 36.97 -19.05
CA ILE A 480 7.52 36.52 -20.44
C ILE A 480 6.11 36.69 -20.98
N GLN A 481 5.93 37.63 -21.90
CA GLN A 481 4.76 37.67 -22.76
C GLN A 481 4.99 36.82 -24.01
N ALA A 482 3.98 36.07 -24.41
CA ALA A 482 3.98 35.33 -25.66
C ALA A 482 2.61 35.38 -26.33
N GLU A 483 2.62 35.58 -27.64
CA GLU A 483 1.42 35.63 -28.50
C GLU A 483 1.71 34.95 -29.84
N SER A 484 0.67 34.49 -30.52
CA SER A 484 0.80 33.86 -31.84
C SER A 484 -0.42 34.09 -32.72
N THR A 485 -0.17 34.25 -34.01
CA THR A 485 -1.17 34.22 -35.08
C THR A 485 -1.07 32.91 -35.86
N ASP A 486 -1.84 32.76 -36.94
CA ASP A 486 -1.73 31.62 -37.85
C ASP A 486 -0.40 31.57 -38.62
N THR A 487 0.39 32.65 -38.62
CA THR A 487 1.62 32.80 -39.42
C THR A 487 2.82 33.39 -38.65
N SER A 488 2.67 33.67 -37.36
CA SER A 488 3.74 34.24 -36.52
C SER A 488 3.62 33.86 -35.05
N VAL A 489 4.75 33.92 -34.34
CA VAL A 489 4.83 33.88 -32.87
C VAL A 489 5.77 34.99 -32.42
N THR A 490 5.33 35.77 -31.42
CA THR A 490 6.10 36.85 -30.81
C THR A 490 6.34 36.52 -29.34
N VAL A 491 7.56 36.74 -28.86
CA VAL A 491 7.91 36.66 -27.43
C VAL A 491 8.57 37.97 -27.01
N THR A 492 8.05 38.55 -25.93
CA THR A 492 8.49 39.83 -25.37
C THR A 492 8.87 39.63 -23.91
N PHE A 493 10.07 40.06 -23.53
CA PHE A 493 10.52 40.03 -22.14
C PHE A 493 10.30 41.42 -21.52
N LEU A 494 9.48 41.46 -20.46
CA LEU A 494 9.25 42.66 -19.65
C LEU A 494 10.06 42.58 -18.36
N GLY A 495 10.63 43.70 -17.91
CA GLY A 495 11.53 43.74 -16.77
C GLY A 495 12.21 45.11 -16.65
N THR A 496 13.50 45.10 -16.33
CA THR A 496 14.39 46.28 -16.33
C THR A 496 15.68 45.85 -17.01
N ARG A 497 16.19 46.61 -17.99
CA ARG A 497 17.42 46.23 -18.70
C ARG A 497 18.65 46.33 -17.80
N LYS A 498 19.60 45.40 -18.01
CA LYS A 498 20.93 45.35 -17.37
C LYS A 498 22.02 45.97 -18.25
N TYR A 499 21.70 46.27 -19.50
CA TYR A 499 22.59 46.76 -20.56
C TYR A 499 21.77 47.68 -21.48
N ASP A 500 22.37 48.76 -22.00
CA ASP A 500 21.69 49.69 -22.91
C ASP A 500 21.23 49.00 -24.20
N GLU A 501 22.11 48.19 -24.79
CA GLU A 501 21.91 47.61 -26.11
C GLU A 501 22.65 46.27 -26.26
N ILE A 502 21.97 45.27 -26.83
CA ILE A 502 22.56 43.99 -27.20
C ILE A 502 22.56 43.85 -28.73
N LYS A 503 23.75 43.79 -29.34
CA LYS A 503 23.91 43.59 -30.79
C LYS A 503 24.20 42.13 -31.14
N SER A 504 23.75 41.71 -32.32
CA SER A 504 24.04 40.41 -32.94
C SER A 504 24.91 40.63 -34.18
N VAL A 505 26.19 40.27 -34.12
CA VAL A 505 27.11 40.40 -35.27
C VAL A 505 27.38 39.01 -35.86
N LYS A 506 26.79 38.72 -37.04
CA LYS A 506 26.98 37.44 -37.75
C LYS A 506 28.31 37.46 -38.51
N GLY A 507 29.11 36.40 -38.38
CA GLY A 507 30.24 36.12 -39.26
C GLY A 507 29.81 35.61 -40.65
N PRO A 508 30.78 35.31 -41.53
CA PRO A 508 30.50 34.58 -42.78
C PRO A 508 30.09 33.13 -42.49
N ARG A 509 29.48 32.47 -43.48
CA ARG A 509 29.39 31.00 -43.50
C ARG A 509 30.77 30.43 -43.79
N THR A 510 31.14 29.36 -43.11
CA THR A 510 32.40 28.61 -43.29
C THR A 510 32.12 27.11 -43.40
N GLN A 511 33.09 26.31 -43.86
CA GLN A 511 32.95 24.85 -44.00
C GLN A 511 31.70 24.41 -44.81
N VAL A 512 31.33 25.16 -45.86
CA VAL A 512 30.10 24.93 -46.61
C VAL A 512 30.14 23.58 -47.33
N LYS A 513 29.19 22.68 -47.04
CA LYS A 513 28.99 21.39 -47.71
C LYS A 513 27.67 21.41 -48.48
N GLN A 514 27.70 21.03 -49.75
CA GLN A 514 26.49 20.85 -50.55
C GLN A 514 25.73 19.57 -50.17
N PRO A 515 24.40 19.54 -50.34
CA PRO A 515 23.56 18.38 -50.04
C PRO A 515 23.71 17.25 -51.08
N GLU A 516 23.30 16.06 -50.69
CA GLU A 516 23.22 14.86 -51.51
C GLU A 516 21.75 14.57 -51.93
N GLU A 517 21.54 13.90 -53.07
CA GLU A 517 20.23 13.43 -53.51
C GLU A 517 19.94 12.02 -52.98
N LYS A 518 18.76 11.80 -52.38
CA LYS A 518 18.34 10.52 -51.80
C LYS A 518 16.91 10.15 -52.22
N VAL A 519 16.72 8.88 -52.53
CA VAL A 519 15.40 8.29 -52.83
C VAL A 519 14.99 7.38 -51.67
N SER A 520 13.73 7.47 -51.24
CA SER A 520 13.16 6.62 -50.19
C SER A 520 11.83 6.03 -50.62
N THR A 521 11.63 4.75 -50.29
CA THR A 521 10.42 3.97 -50.57
C THR A 521 9.64 3.60 -49.28
N ASP A 522 9.97 4.23 -48.14
CA ASP A 522 9.24 4.06 -46.89
C ASP A 522 7.83 4.69 -47.00
N GLU A 523 6.79 3.96 -46.58
CA GLU A 523 5.39 4.42 -46.57
C GLU A 523 5.18 5.72 -45.76
N LYS A 524 6.10 6.06 -44.85
CA LYS A 524 6.09 7.26 -44.00
C LYS A 524 7.01 8.37 -44.50
N CYS A 525 7.65 8.19 -45.66
CA CYS A 525 8.55 9.19 -46.24
C CYS A 525 7.90 10.57 -46.33
N VAL A 526 8.66 11.60 -45.94
CA VAL A 526 8.27 13.01 -46.06
C VAL A 526 9.26 13.68 -47.02
N PRO A 527 8.82 14.27 -48.14
CA PRO A 527 9.73 14.92 -49.08
C PRO A 527 10.52 16.06 -48.42
N GLN A 528 11.81 16.14 -48.74
CA GLN A 528 12.75 17.11 -48.18
C GLN A 528 13.49 17.85 -49.30
N THR A 529 13.52 19.17 -49.26
CA THR A 529 14.21 20.01 -50.26
C THR A 529 15.67 20.20 -49.89
N PRO A 530 16.59 20.27 -50.87
CA PRO A 530 18.02 20.42 -50.61
C PRO A 530 18.37 21.75 -49.93
N LEU A 531 19.37 21.76 -49.05
CA LEU A 531 20.04 22.97 -48.54
C LEU A 531 21.48 22.69 -48.12
N GLU A 532 22.39 23.63 -48.38
CA GLU A 532 23.79 23.55 -47.94
C GLU A 532 23.95 23.59 -46.42
N GLY A 533 24.85 22.76 -45.90
CA GLY A 533 25.32 22.79 -44.51
C GLY A 533 26.52 23.71 -44.38
N PHE A 534 26.72 24.30 -43.19
CA PHE A 534 27.79 25.27 -42.94
C PHE A 534 28.01 25.51 -41.44
N ASP A 535 29.21 25.94 -41.10
CA ASP A 535 29.52 26.58 -39.83
C ASP A 535 29.18 28.07 -39.88
N VAL A 536 28.65 28.61 -38.78
CA VAL A 536 28.50 30.05 -38.55
C VAL A 536 28.85 30.41 -37.11
N THR A 537 29.43 31.61 -36.91
CA THR A 537 29.61 32.22 -35.58
C THR A 537 28.82 33.53 -35.52
N VAL A 538 28.13 33.76 -34.40
CA VAL A 538 27.39 35.00 -34.12
C VAL A 538 27.86 35.56 -32.79
N GLU A 539 28.42 36.77 -32.81
CA GLU A 539 28.85 37.47 -31.60
C GLU A 539 27.65 38.19 -30.97
N ARG A 540 27.31 37.84 -29.73
CA ARG A 540 26.43 38.66 -28.87
C ARG A 540 27.30 39.74 -28.21
N VAL A 541 27.05 41.00 -28.54
CA VAL A 541 27.85 42.14 -28.10
C VAL A 541 27.02 43.03 -27.18
N PHE A 542 27.54 43.32 -26.00
CA PHE A 542 26.84 44.01 -24.92
C PHE A 542 27.36 45.44 -24.80
N TYR A 543 26.46 46.42 -24.81
CA TYR A 543 26.78 47.83 -24.60
C TYR A 543 26.20 48.37 -23.30
N ASP A 544 26.98 49.18 -22.59
CA ASP A 544 26.67 49.80 -21.29
C ASP A 544 27.42 51.15 -21.21
N ASP A 545 26.72 52.23 -20.84
CA ASP A 545 27.17 53.61 -21.09
C ASP A 545 27.63 53.83 -22.55
N GLY A 546 26.96 53.16 -23.50
CA GLY A 546 27.33 53.13 -24.92
C GLY A 546 28.68 52.48 -25.28
N LYS A 547 29.37 51.81 -24.33
CA LYS A 547 30.67 51.14 -24.53
C LYS A 547 30.50 49.63 -24.62
N GLU A 548 31.28 48.96 -25.46
CA GLU A 548 31.31 47.49 -25.46
C GLU A 548 31.93 46.96 -24.16
N VAL A 549 31.14 46.30 -23.33
CA VAL A 549 31.57 45.74 -22.03
C VAL A 549 31.78 44.24 -22.04
N LYS A 550 31.16 43.52 -23.00
CA LYS A 550 31.21 42.06 -23.10
C LYS A 550 30.90 41.60 -24.52
N ARG A 551 31.48 40.46 -24.91
CA ARG A 551 31.25 39.78 -26.19
C ARG A 551 31.21 38.26 -25.96
N GLU A 552 30.24 37.58 -26.56
CA GLU A 552 30.04 36.12 -26.46
C GLU A 552 29.88 35.48 -27.86
N PRO A 553 30.74 34.53 -28.25
CA PRO A 553 30.64 33.84 -29.53
C PRO A 553 29.68 32.65 -29.47
N PHE A 554 28.54 32.74 -30.15
CA PHE A 554 27.64 31.61 -30.41
C PHE A 554 28.09 30.90 -31.69
N ARG A 555 28.56 29.66 -31.58
CA ARG A 555 28.99 28.84 -32.72
C ARG A 555 27.94 27.78 -33.04
N THR A 556 27.62 27.63 -34.31
CA THR A 556 26.67 26.61 -34.79
C THR A 556 27.24 25.92 -36.01
N HIS A 557 27.23 24.59 -35.99
CA HIS A 557 27.50 23.74 -37.14
C HIS A 557 26.15 23.25 -37.68
N TYR A 558 25.93 23.38 -38.98
CA TYR A 558 24.77 22.82 -39.66
C TYR A 558 25.18 21.72 -40.64
N THR A 559 24.56 20.54 -40.52
CA THR A 559 24.58 19.50 -41.54
C THR A 559 23.89 20.01 -42.82
N PRO A 560 24.26 19.50 -44.02
CA PRO A 560 23.45 19.74 -45.20
C PRO A 560 22.09 19.05 -45.04
N ARG A 561 21.05 19.71 -45.53
CA ARG A 561 19.73 19.10 -45.64
C ARG A 561 19.66 18.41 -47.00
N ASP A 562 19.86 17.10 -47.00
CA ASP A 562 19.82 16.30 -48.23
C ASP A 562 18.43 16.30 -48.88
N GLU A 563 18.38 16.22 -50.20
CA GLU A 563 17.11 16.10 -50.93
C GLU A 563 16.55 14.68 -50.75
N ILE A 564 15.27 14.57 -50.36
CA ILE A 564 14.58 13.28 -50.22
C ILE A 564 13.38 13.27 -51.14
N THR A 565 13.46 12.46 -52.19
CA THR A 565 12.34 12.10 -53.05
C THR A 565 11.69 10.82 -52.53
N CYS A 566 10.37 10.88 -52.30
CA CYS A 566 9.57 9.72 -51.91
C CYS A 566 9.00 9.02 -53.15
N GLU A 567 9.37 7.77 -53.38
CA GLU A 567 8.82 6.93 -54.44
C GLU A 567 7.76 5.96 -53.91
N ASP A 568 6.65 5.83 -54.65
CA ASP A 568 5.63 4.83 -54.40
C ASP A 568 6.14 3.45 -54.86
N PRO A 569 6.33 2.46 -53.96
CA PRO A 569 6.84 1.15 -54.32
C PRO A 569 5.93 0.34 -55.26
N GLN A 570 4.66 0.73 -55.43
CA GLN A 570 3.76 0.09 -56.40
C GLN A 570 3.88 0.69 -57.82
N ARG A 571 4.59 1.81 -57.99
CA ARG A 571 4.69 2.52 -59.28
C ARG A 571 5.85 2.03 -60.15
N SER A 572 6.86 1.39 -59.58
CA SER A 572 8.02 0.84 -60.28
C SER A 572 7.75 -0.51 -60.98
N GLU A 573 6.73 -1.26 -60.55
CA GLU A 573 6.38 -2.57 -61.14
C GLU A 573 5.37 -2.50 -62.31
N ALA A 574 4.85 -1.32 -62.66
CA ALA A 574 3.89 -1.17 -63.75
C ALA A 574 4.56 -1.31 -65.13
N PRO A 575 4.33 -2.42 -65.88
CA PRO A 575 5.05 -2.62 -67.15
C PRO A 575 4.47 -1.73 -68.24
N ASP A 576 5.34 -1.16 -69.08
CA ASP A 576 4.92 -0.39 -70.25
C ASP A 576 4.04 -1.25 -71.18
N LYS A 577 2.74 -0.95 -71.22
CA LYS A 577 1.78 -1.54 -72.15
C LYS A 577 1.63 -0.66 -73.38
N GLY A 578 2.76 -0.52 -74.09
CA GLY A 578 2.80 -0.14 -75.49
C GLY A 578 1.77 -0.93 -76.30
N LYS A 579 1.01 -0.21 -77.13
CA LYS A 579 -0.17 -0.70 -77.84
C LYS A 579 0.19 -1.26 -79.24
N PRO A 580 -0.77 -1.90 -79.94
CA PRO A 580 -0.58 -3.18 -80.62
C PRO A 580 0.19 -3.12 -81.95
#